data_AF-A0A6L3A9Q4-F1
#
_entry.id   AF-A0A6L3A9Q4-F1
#
_cell.length_a   1.000
_cell.length_b   1.000
_cell.length_c   1.000
_cell.angle_alpha   90.00
_cell.angle_beta   90.00
_cell.angle_gamma   90.00
#
_symmetry.space_group_name_H-M   'P 1'
#
loop_
_entity.id
_entity.type
_entity.pdbx_description
1 polymer ?
#
loop_
_entity_poly.entity_id
_entity_poly.type
_entity_poly.pdbx_seq_one_letter_code
_entity_poly.pdbx_strand_id
1 'polypeptide(L)'
;MRSGNLFTMLSAFQPGSAATPFENYCTSGLAYFLGQKQRMLVALFAQAAGATGEDLAIVEVQPRVANSGFADLLLTFEGGTRALVEVQVETGADESALPALEEAAAAWLGQPAFVILGLRDGATPPWRSLTWLQVVEALEDDPDPLARQFAEFVLRDILGVGPVPLDQAIVTNRLYALGAAAVRRKFGASARYVNSSSRPLAGNYRYLGTTFSVDGGDMDCWVGLVNETVPLGEHYHLMLASKERPLAHSTAHPRATGDWKWNHWTGLGRVVRPLTGEVYDEILGRLA
;
A
#
# COMPACT_ATOMS: atom_id res chain seq x y z
N MET A 1 -14.12 -6.01 26.20
CA MET A 1 -12.83 -5.45 25.75
C MET A 1 -12.60 -5.92 24.32
N ARG A 2 -12.62 -5.03 23.32
CA ARG A 2 -12.25 -5.41 21.95
C ARG A 2 -10.75 -5.72 21.97
N SER A 3 -10.38 -6.98 21.76
CA SER A 3 -8.98 -7.34 21.51
C SER A 3 -8.52 -6.53 20.31
N GLY A 4 -7.60 -5.58 20.52
CA GLY A 4 -7.03 -4.80 19.42
C GLY A 4 -6.38 -5.75 18.42
N ASN A 5 -6.61 -5.55 17.13
CA ASN A 5 -5.89 -6.27 16.09
C ASN A 5 -4.40 -5.91 16.25
N LEU A 6 -3.56 -6.91 16.52
CA LEU A 6 -2.13 -6.73 16.82
C LEU A 6 -1.38 -6.00 15.69
N PHE A 7 -1.86 -6.16 14.45
CA PHE A 7 -1.30 -5.55 13.25
C PHE A 7 -1.75 -4.08 13.06
N THR A 8 -2.74 -3.60 13.82
CA THR A 8 -3.12 -2.17 13.78
C THR A 8 -2.00 -1.27 14.31
N MET A 9 -1.20 -1.75 15.28
CA MET A 9 0.01 -1.04 15.72
C MET A 9 1.08 -0.94 14.62
N LEU A 10 1.10 -1.92 13.70
CA LEU A 10 2.04 -1.96 12.57
C LEU A 10 1.60 -1.03 11.43
N SER A 11 0.33 -0.64 11.41
CA SER A 11 -0.20 0.37 10.48
C SER A 11 0.16 1.81 10.85
N ALA A 12 0.85 2.03 11.98
CA ALA A 12 1.30 3.36 12.41
C ALA A 12 2.31 3.94 11.40
N PHE A 13 1.80 4.65 10.40
CA PHE A 13 2.58 5.25 9.33
C PHE A 13 3.33 6.48 9.85
N GLN A 14 4.63 6.55 9.57
CA GLN A 14 5.45 7.74 9.79
C GLN A 14 5.86 8.32 8.43
N PRO A 15 5.30 9.48 8.02
CA PRO A 15 5.64 10.09 6.73
C PRO A 15 7.13 10.49 6.66
N GLY A 16 7.81 10.13 5.57
CA GLY A 16 9.16 10.62 5.24
C GLY A 16 10.34 9.74 5.64
N SER A 17 10.11 8.47 6.00
CA SER A 17 11.19 7.48 6.21
C SER A 17 11.59 6.79 4.89
N ALA A 18 12.89 6.60 4.65
CA ALA A 18 13.43 5.99 3.43
C ALA A 18 13.14 4.48 3.28
N ALA A 19 12.76 3.83 4.37
CA ALA A 19 12.05 2.56 4.39
C ALA A 19 10.87 2.78 5.34
N THR A 20 9.63 2.61 4.87
CA THR A 20 8.50 2.77 5.79
C THR A 20 8.52 1.57 6.74
N PRO A 21 8.43 1.75 8.08
CA PRO A 21 8.25 0.63 9.00
C PRO A 21 7.12 -0.32 8.54
N PHE A 22 6.13 0.24 7.84
CA PHE A 22 5.00 -0.44 7.24
C PHE A 22 5.37 -1.55 6.24
N GLU A 23 6.23 -1.31 5.26
CA GLU A 23 6.67 -2.35 4.30
C GLU A 23 7.38 -3.50 5.01
N ASN A 24 8.31 -3.17 5.92
CA ASN A 24 9.01 -4.17 6.73
C ASN A 24 8.03 -5.01 7.56
N TYR A 25 6.94 -4.43 8.07
CA TYR A 25 5.91 -5.17 8.79
C TYR A 25 5.09 -6.07 7.88
N CYS A 26 4.80 -5.64 6.66
CA CYS A 26 4.13 -6.47 5.66
C CYS A 26 4.99 -7.68 5.30
N THR A 27 6.27 -7.46 4.99
CA THR A 27 7.26 -8.51 4.70
C THR A 27 7.44 -9.46 5.88
N SER A 28 7.57 -8.94 7.11
CA SER A 28 7.73 -9.75 8.32
C SER A 28 6.48 -10.56 8.67
N GLY A 29 5.29 -9.97 8.51
CA GLY A 29 4.02 -10.67 8.72
C GLY A 29 3.85 -11.82 7.72
N LEU A 30 4.13 -11.57 6.45
CA LEU A 30 4.11 -12.59 5.41
C LEU A 30 5.12 -13.73 5.70
N ALA A 31 6.35 -13.37 6.09
CA ALA A 31 7.39 -14.33 6.44
C ALA A 31 6.99 -15.21 7.64
N TYR A 32 6.30 -14.64 8.64
CA TYR A 32 5.80 -15.41 9.78
C TYR A 32 4.85 -16.52 9.33
N PHE A 33 3.84 -16.22 8.52
CA PHE A 33 2.87 -17.23 8.06
C PHE A 33 3.48 -18.26 7.10
N LEU A 34 4.42 -17.83 6.24
CA LEU A 34 5.21 -18.74 5.42
C LEU A 34 6.08 -19.66 6.29
N GLY A 35 6.71 -19.14 7.34
CA GLY A 35 7.52 -19.90 8.29
C GLY A 35 6.71 -20.87 9.15
N GLN A 36 5.44 -20.54 9.45
CA GLN A 36 4.47 -21.47 10.06
C GLN A 36 3.93 -22.50 9.08
N LYS A 37 4.38 -22.48 7.82
CA LYS A 37 3.97 -23.39 6.75
C LYS A 37 2.46 -23.40 6.50
N GLN A 38 1.83 -22.23 6.51
CA GLN A 38 0.40 -22.13 6.24
C GLN A 38 0.07 -22.65 4.85
N ARG A 39 -0.76 -23.71 4.78
CA ARG A 39 -0.81 -24.62 3.64
C ARG A 39 -1.15 -23.93 2.32
N MET A 40 -2.19 -23.10 2.31
CA MET A 40 -2.64 -22.41 1.10
C MET A 40 -1.71 -21.27 0.71
N LEU A 41 -1.14 -20.57 1.69
CA LEU A 41 -0.13 -19.55 1.44
C LEU A 41 1.15 -20.15 0.84
N VAL A 42 1.65 -21.26 1.39
CA VAL A 42 2.79 -21.99 0.84
C VAL A 42 2.49 -22.48 -0.57
N ALA A 43 1.30 -23.05 -0.81
CA ALA A 43 0.91 -23.51 -2.14
C ALA A 43 0.88 -22.38 -3.17
N LEU A 44 0.39 -21.19 -2.80
CA LEU A 44 0.38 -20.00 -3.65
C LEU A 44 1.81 -19.61 -4.09
N PHE A 45 2.74 -19.52 -3.14
CA PHE A 45 4.13 -19.18 -3.43
C PHE A 45 4.87 -20.30 -4.17
N ALA A 46 4.61 -21.56 -3.85
CA ALA A 46 5.16 -22.71 -4.55
C ALA A 46 4.73 -22.74 -6.02
N GLN A 47 3.45 -22.43 -6.30
CA GLN A 47 2.95 -22.31 -7.66
C GLN A 47 3.66 -21.18 -8.42
N ALA A 48 3.77 -19.99 -7.81
CA ALA A 48 4.49 -18.87 -8.40
C ALA A 48 5.97 -19.20 -8.65
N ALA A 49 6.61 -19.96 -7.75
CA ALA A 49 7.99 -20.40 -7.87
C ALA A 49 8.20 -21.53 -8.90
N GLY A 50 7.14 -22.22 -9.34
CA GLY A 50 7.27 -23.46 -10.12
C GLY A 50 7.66 -24.69 -9.29
N ALA A 51 7.56 -24.61 -7.97
CA ALA A 51 7.84 -25.67 -6.99
C ALA A 51 6.54 -26.38 -6.55
N THR A 52 5.55 -26.52 -7.43
CA THR A 52 4.21 -27.02 -7.05
C THR A 52 4.30 -28.43 -6.48
N GLY A 53 3.79 -28.62 -5.26
CA GLY A 53 3.83 -29.89 -4.54
C GLY A 53 5.09 -30.09 -3.70
N GLU A 54 6.02 -29.14 -3.68
CA GLU A 54 7.14 -29.11 -2.73
C GLU A 54 6.74 -28.37 -1.45
N ASP A 55 7.22 -28.88 -0.31
CA ASP A 55 7.10 -28.17 0.97
C ASP A 55 8.12 -27.03 1.06
N LEU A 56 7.74 -25.96 1.76
CA LEU A 56 8.64 -24.84 2.05
C LEU A 56 9.60 -25.23 3.18
N ALA A 57 10.91 -25.13 2.91
CA ALA A 57 11.96 -25.52 3.83
C ALA A 57 12.53 -24.34 4.62
N ILE A 58 12.84 -23.23 3.93
CA ILE A 58 13.49 -22.05 4.53
C ILE A 58 12.80 -20.78 4.05
N VAL A 59 12.61 -19.84 4.99
CA VAL A 59 12.18 -18.46 4.73
C VAL A 59 13.26 -17.53 5.26
N GLU A 60 13.92 -16.81 4.36
CA GLU A 60 14.90 -15.78 4.71
C GLU A 60 14.25 -14.40 4.53
N VAL A 61 14.34 -13.53 5.53
CA VAL A 61 13.80 -12.16 5.49
C VAL A 61 14.94 -11.18 5.28
N GLN A 62 14.78 -10.29 4.32
CA GLN A 62 15.81 -9.32 3.92
C GLN A 62 17.19 -9.94 3.66
N PRO A 63 17.27 -11.02 2.85
CA PRO A 63 18.55 -11.63 2.51
C PRO A 63 19.37 -10.71 1.62
N ARG A 64 20.69 -10.67 1.85
CA ARG A 64 21.60 -9.91 0.99
C ARG A 64 21.79 -10.63 -0.35
N VAL A 65 21.55 -9.91 -1.44
CA VAL A 65 21.74 -10.39 -2.82
C VAL A 65 23.04 -9.81 -3.36
N ALA A 66 24.16 -10.45 -3.00
CA ALA A 66 25.51 -10.04 -3.36
C ALA A 66 25.76 -8.53 -3.09
N ASN A 67 26.11 -7.77 -4.13
CA ASN A 67 26.31 -6.31 -4.08
C ASN A 67 25.12 -5.51 -4.62
N SER A 68 24.04 -6.18 -5.03
CA SER A 68 22.85 -5.55 -5.61
C SER A 68 21.85 -5.06 -4.56
N GLY A 69 22.04 -5.41 -3.29
CA GLY A 69 21.22 -4.94 -2.17
C GLY A 69 20.61 -6.07 -1.36
N PHE A 70 19.39 -5.86 -0.90
CA PHE A 70 18.60 -6.82 -0.14
C PHE A 70 17.29 -7.06 -0.89
N ALA A 71 16.89 -8.32 -1.01
CA ALA A 71 15.54 -8.68 -1.46
C ALA A 71 14.58 -8.66 -0.25
N ASP A 72 13.26 -8.66 -0.45
CA ASP A 72 12.33 -8.74 0.68
C ASP A 72 12.32 -10.13 1.33
N LEU A 73 12.15 -11.18 0.52
CA LEU A 73 12.20 -12.57 0.98
C LEU A 73 12.98 -13.46 0.01
N LEU A 74 13.58 -14.52 0.55
CA LEU A 74 14.06 -15.66 -0.21
C LEU A 74 13.48 -16.94 0.37
N LEU A 75 12.71 -17.63 -0.47
CA LEU A 75 12.07 -18.89 -0.14
C LEU A 75 12.90 -20.03 -0.72
N THR A 76 13.13 -21.08 0.05
CA THR A 76 13.76 -22.31 -0.43
C THR A 76 12.83 -23.49 -0.15
N PHE A 77 12.46 -24.21 -1.20
CA PHE A 77 11.62 -25.41 -1.15
C PHE A 77 12.47 -26.67 -0.96
N GLU A 78 11.89 -27.75 -0.45
CA GLU A 78 12.62 -28.99 -0.13
C GLU A 78 13.32 -29.63 -1.34
N GLY A 79 12.81 -29.44 -2.56
CA GLY A 79 13.44 -29.90 -3.80
C GLY A 79 14.62 -29.04 -4.27
N GLY A 80 14.96 -27.98 -3.52
CA GLY A 80 16.05 -27.05 -3.83
C GLY A 80 15.64 -25.87 -4.71
N THR A 81 14.39 -25.84 -5.18
CA THR A 81 13.84 -24.67 -5.88
C THR A 81 13.87 -23.45 -4.95
N ARG A 82 14.30 -22.30 -5.46
CA ARG A 82 14.32 -21.03 -4.71
C ARG A 82 13.43 -20.00 -5.37
N ALA A 83 12.85 -19.11 -4.57
CA ALA A 83 12.11 -17.95 -5.07
C ALA A 83 12.58 -16.68 -4.36
N LEU A 84 13.04 -15.71 -5.14
CA LEU A 84 13.33 -14.35 -4.68
C LEU A 84 12.05 -13.53 -4.83
N VAL A 85 11.57 -13.00 -3.71
CA VAL A 85 10.28 -12.31 -3.63
C VAL A 85 10.52 -10.85 -3.27
N GLU A 86 9.93 -9.95 -4.06
CA GLU A 86 9.84 -8.51 -3.78
C GLU A 86 8.40 -8.17 -3.39
N VAL A 87 8.24 -7.41 -2.32
CA VAL A 87 6.94 -7.11 -1.70
C VAL A 87 6.62 -5.63 -1.90
N GLN A 88 5.56 -5.36 -2.65
CA GLN A 88 5.10 -4.02 -2.99
C GLN A 88 3.74 -3.73 -2.35
N VAL A 89 3.66 -2.68 -1.55
CA VAL A 89 2.40 -2.23 -0.90
C VAL A 89 1.78 -1.01 -1.58
N GLU A 90 2.45 -0.47 -2.60
CA GLU A 90 1.98 0.65 -3.42
C GLU A 90 2.13 0.29 -4.91
N THR A 91 1.24 0.79 -5.78
CA THR A 91 1.38 0.49 -7.21
C THR A 91 2.60 1.15 -7.81
N GLY A 92 2.96 2.34 -7.35
CA GLY A 92 4.13 3.09 -7.82
C GLY A 92 5.44 2.70 -7.13
N ALA A 93 5.54 1.49 -6.58
CA ALA A 93 6.77 1.00 -5.96
C ALA A 93 7.96 1.15 -6.91
N ASP A 94 9.11 1.52 -6.36
CA ASP A 94 10.34 1.72 -7.14
C ASP A 94 10.91 0.36 -7.56
N GLU A 95 10.79 0.04 -8.83
CA GLU A 95 11.30 -1.19 -9.42
C GLU A 95 12.71 -1.04 -10.02
N SER A 96 13.37 0.11 -9.83
CA SER A 96 14.69 0.36 -10.42
C SER A 96 15.79 -0.60 -9.93
N ALA A 97 15.60 -1.22 -8.76
CA ALA A 97 16.51 -2.22 -8.22
C ALA A 97 16.32 -3.63 -8.81
N LEU A 98 15.16 -3.93 -9.41
CA LEU A 98 14.84 -5.29 -9.88
C LEU A 98 15.86 -5.85 -10.88
N PRO A 99 16.30 -5.11 -11.92
CA PRO A 99 17.26 -5.65 -12.87
C PRO A 99 18.60 -6.03 -12.23
N ALA A 100 19.05 -5.26 -11.22
CA ALA A 100 20.30 -5.55 -10.52
C ALA A 100 20.18 -6.79 -9.60
N LEU A 101 19.01 -6.98 -8.98
CA LEU A 101 18.70 -8.19 -8.20
C LEU A 101 18.65 -9.43 -9.11
N GLU A 102 17.97 -9.32 -10.25
CA GLU A 102 17.89 -10.37 -11.27
C GLU A 102 19.28 -10.81 -11.73
N GLU A 103 20.13 -9.86 -12.14
CA GLU A 103 21.48 -10.15 -12.64
C GLU A 103 22.34 -10.87 -11.58
N ALA A 104 22.29 -10.40 -10.33
CA ALA A 104 23.06 -11.02 -9.24
C ALA A 104 22.53 -12.41 -8.88
N ALA A 105 21.22 -12.61 -8.88
CA ALA A 105 20.60 -13.89 -8.56
C ALA A 105 20.74 -14.91 -9.71
N ALA A 106 20.83 -14.45 -10.96
CA ALA A 106 21.10 -15.30 -12.12
C ALA A 106 22.47 -16.01 -12.05
N ALA A 107 23.41 -15.47 -11.27
CA ALA A 107 24.72 -16.08 -11.04
C ALA A 107 24.72 -17.19 -9.96
N TRP A 108 23.58 -17.44 -9.30
CA TRP A 108 23.49 -18.47 -8.27
C TRP A 108 23.45 -19.89 -8.88
N LEU A 109 23.91 -20.88 -8.10
CA LEU A 109 23.73 -22.29 -8.44
C LEU A 109 22.23 -22.63 -8.33
N GLY A 110 21.59 -22.80 -9.49
CA GLY A 110 20.13 -22.93 -9.58
C GLY A 110 19.47 -21.56 -9.60
N GLN A 111 19.03 -21.12 -10.79
CA GLN A 111 18.38 -19.82 -10.95
C GLN A 111 17.07 -19.80 -10.14
N PRO A 112 16.88 -18.82 -9.23
CA PRO A 112 15.63 -18.72 -8.50
C PRO A 112 14.50 -18.28 -9.42
N ALA A 113 13.27 -18.60 -9.05
CA ALA A 113 12.10 -17.91 -9.56
C ALA A 113 12.06 -16.48 -9.02
N PHE A 114 11.60 -15.55 -9.84
CA PHE A 114 11.42 -14.15 -9.49
C PHE A 114 9.94 -13.86 -9.29
N VAL A 115 9.55 -13.42 -8.11
CA VAL A 115 8.14 -13.19 -7.74
C VAL A 115 7.96 -11.77 -7.21
N ILE A 116 6.98 -11.05 -7.73
CA ILE A 116 6.55 -9.76 -7.17
C ILE A 116 5.20 -9.98 -6.51
N LEU A 117 5.10 -9.72 -5.21
CA LEU A 117 3.83 -9.61 -4.51
C LEU A 117 3.40 -8.13 -4.54
N GLY A 118 2.32 -7.82 -5.24
CA GLY A 118 1.89 -6.43 -5.42
C GLY A 118 0.39 -6.20 -5.37
N LEU A 119 -0.01 -5.00 -5.78
CA LEU A 119 -1.41 -4.57 -5.89
C LEU A 119 -2.04 -4.87 -7.26
N ARG A 120 -1.24 -5.31 -8.24
CA ARG A 120 -1.65 -5.50 -9.64
C ARG A 120 -1.14 -6.84 -10.17
N ASP A 121 -1.88 -7.38 -11.11
CA ASP A 121 -1.41 -8.45 -11.98
C ASP A 121 -0.50 -7.90 -13.09
N GLY A 122 0.38 -8.74 -13.62
CA GLY A 122 1.16 -8.44 -14.82
C GLY A 122 2.54 -7.85 -14.54
N ALA A 123 3.38 -8.62 -13.84
CA ALA A 123 4.81 -8.32 -13.73
C ALA A 123 5.52 -8.55 -15.08
N THR A 124 6.56 -7.75 -15.35
CA THR A 124 7.38 -7.93 -16.56
C THR A 124 8.26 -9.16 -16.38
N PRO A 125 8.28 -10.12 -17.33
CA PRO A 125 9.19 -11.27 -17.26
C PRO A 125 10.65 -10.82 -17.08
N PRO A 126 11.45 -11.53 -16.26
CA PRO A 126 11.21 -12.88 -15.74
C PRO A 126 10.34 -12.94 -14.47
N TRP A 127 9.91 -11.80 -13.92
CA TRP A 127 9.08 -11.75 -12.72
C TRP A 127 7.68 -12.29 -12.97
N ARG A 128 7.16 -12.99 -11.96
CA ARG A 128 5.78 -13.48 -11.89
C ARG A 128 5.03 -12.69 -10.83
N SER A 129 3.82 -12.24 -11.14
CA SER A 129 3.00 -11.50 -10.20
C SER A 129 2.20 -12.42 -9.28
N LEU A 130 2.21 -12.09 -7.99
CA LEU A 130 1.21 -12.45 -7.00
C LEU A 130 0.54 -11.17 -6.49
N THR A 131 -0.72 -11.28 -6.06
CA THR A 131 -1.44 -10.13 -5.50
C THR A 131 -1.72 -10.28 -4.02
N TRP A 132 -1.81 -9.16 -3.32
CA TRP A 132 -2.27 -9.12 -1.93
C TRP A 132 -3.67 -9.71 -1.74
N LEU A 133 -4.53 -9.65 -2.76
CA LEU A 133 -5.85 -10.31 -2.70
C LEU A 133 -5.70 -11.84 -2.68
N GLN A 134 -4.82 -12.41 -3.50
CA GLN A 134 -4.52 -13.85 -3.45
C GLN A 134 -3.94 -14.28 -2.09
N VAL A 135 -3.13 -13.41 -1.45
CA VAL A 135 -2.63 -13.66 -0.09
C VAL A 135 -3.78 -13.68 0.92
N VAL A 136 -4.77 -12.78 0.81
CA VAL A 136 -5.97 -12.77 1.66
C VAL A 136 -6.78 -14.05 1.46
N GLU A 137 -7.06 -14.42 0.21
CA GLU A 137 -7.80 -15.65 -0.14
C GLU A 137 -7.08 -16.89 0.40
N ALA A 138 -5.76 -16.93 0.33
CA ALA A 138 -4.95 -18.03 0.87
C ALA A 138 -4.96 -18.12 2.41
N LEU A 139 -5.41 -17.08 3.11
CA LEU A 139 -5.46 -17.02 4.58
C LEU A 139 -6.88 -17.05 5.15
N GLU A 140 -7.91 -17.00 4.31
CA GLU A 140 -9.31 -16.81 4.74
C GLU A 140 -9.82 -17.93 5.65
N ASP A 141 -9.53 -19.18 5.28
CA ASP A 141 -9.97 -20.39 5.99
C ASP A 141 -8.93 -20.93 6.99
N ASP A 142 -7.88 -20.17 7.26
CA ASP A 142 -6.82 -20.60 8.17
C ASP A 142 -7.32 -20.64 9.64
N PRO A 143 -7.11 -21.74 10.37
CA PRO A 143 -7.56 -21.85 11.76
C PRO A 143 -6.77 -20.93 12.72
N ASP A 144 -5.61 -20.41 12.32
CA ASP A 144 -4.84 -19.46 13.15
C ASP A 144 -5.57 -18.10 13.25
N PRO A 145 -5.98 -17.66 14.45
CA PRO A 145 -6.61 -16.36 14.62
C PRO A 145 -5.73 -15.17 14.21
N LEU A 146 -4.40 -15.35 14.11
CA LEU A 146 -3.49 -14.33 13.59
C LEU A 146 -3.60 -14.19 12.06
N ALA A 147 -3.82 -15.28 11.33
CA ALA A 147 -3.99 -15.26 9.88
C ALA A 147 -5.19 -14.38 9.50
N ARG A 148 -6.32 -14.54 10.20
CA ARG A 148 -7.49 -13.68 10.04
C ARG A 148 -7.20 -12.21 10.36
N GLN A 149 -6.45 -11.93 11.42
CA GLN A 149 -6.08 -10.55 11.76
C GLN A 149 -5.16 -9.90 10.72
N PHE A 150 -4.24 -10.68 10.14
CA PHE A 150 -3.37 -10.24 9.06
C PHE A 150 -4.13 -10.04 7.75
N ALA A 151 -5.03 -10.95 7.38
CA ALA A 151 -5.93 -10.78 6.24
C ALA A 151 -6.79 -9.51 6.38
N GLU A 152 -7.36 -9.26 7.56
CA GLU A 152 -8.08 -8.00 7.84
C GLU A 152 -7.19 -6.76 7.71
N PHE A 153 -5.93 -6.85 8.13
CA PHE A 153 -4.94 -5.78 7.95
C PHE A 153 -4.64 -5.55 6.46
N VAL A 154 -4.36 -6.60 5.69
CA VAL A 154 -4.12 -6.47 4.23
C VAL A 154 -5.33 -5.84 3.56
N LEU A 155 -6.55 -6.29 3.87
CA LEU A 155 -7.78 -5.72 3.30
C LEU A 155 -7.93 -4.22 3.59
N ARG A 156 -7.72 -3.80 4.83
CA ARG A 156 -8.01 -2.41 5.26
C ARG A 156 -6.86 -1.45 5.02
N ASP A 157 -5.65 -1.90 5.32
CA ASP A 157 -4.46 -1.06 5.44
C ASP A 157 -3.57 -1.13 4.18
N ILE A 158 -3.78 -2.11 3.28
CA ILE A 158 -3.10 -2.20 1.98
C ILE A 158 -4.10 -2.04 0.82
N LEU A 159 -5.19 -2.83 0.83
CA LEU A 159 -6.18 -2.84 -0.25
C LEU A 159 -7.23 -1.73 -0.15
N GLY A 160 -7.31 -1.04 1.00
CA GLY A 160 -8.18 0.13 1.18
C GLY A 160 -9.67 -0.21 1.30
N VAL A 161 -10.00 -1.38 1.86
CA VAL A 161 -11.38 -1.87 2.00
C VAL A 161 -11.99 -1.42 3.33
N GLY A 162 -13.23 -0.94 3.27
CA GLY A 162 -14.05 -0.64 4.45
C GLY A 162 -13.98 0.81 4.92
N PRO A 163 -14.79 1.16 5.95
CA PRO A 163 -14.87 2.52 6.46
C PRO A 163 -13.63 2.89 7.28
N VAL A 164 -13.20 4.14 7.15
CA VAL A 164 -12.05 4.71 7.86
C VAL A 164 -12.50 5.86 8.77
N PRO A 165 -12.67 5.60 10.08
CA PRO A 165 -12.89 6.64 11.09
C PRO A 165 -11.77 7.70 11.08
N LEU A 166 -12.07 8.94 11.47
CA LEU A 166 -11.12 10.05 11.41
C LEU A 166 -9.86 9.82 12.27
N ASP A 167 -10.02 9.25 13.46
CA ASP A 167 -8.91 8.88 14.35
C ASP A 167 -7.96 7.90 13.65
N GLN A 168 -8.49 6.92 12.94
CA GLN A 168 -7.69 5.97 12.16
C GLN A 168 -7.11 6.60 10.90
N ALA A 169 -7.86 7.47 10.22
CA ALA A 169 -7.40 8.16 9.02
C ALA A 169 -6.12 8.95 9.29
N ILE A 170 -5.98 9.55 10.48
CA ILE A 170 -4.86 10.41 10.84
C ILE A 170 -3.64 9.62 11.32
N VAL A 171 -3.84 8.47 11.98
CA VAL A 171 -2.76 7.75 12.67
C VAL A 171 -2.33 6.44 12.01
N THR A 172 -3.01 6.01 10.94
CA THR A 172 -2.75 4.72 10.26
C THR A 172 -2.61 4.90 8.75
N ASN A 173 -2.20 3.83 8.05
CA ASN A 173 -2.15 3.82 6.58
C ASN A 173 -3.53 3.83 5.89
N ARG A 174 -4.63 3.69 6.65
CA ARG A 174 -5.96 3.44 6.08
C ARG A 174 -6.49 4.55 5.18
N LEU A 175 -6.19 5.82 5.49
CA LEU A 175 -6.60 6.91 4.60
C LEU A 175 -5.90 6.80 3.24
N TYR A 176 -4.61 6.50 3.26
CA TYR A 176 -3.81 6.33 2.05
C TYR A 176 -4.26 5.13 1.26
N ALA A 177 -4.45 3.98 1.91
CA ALA A 177 -4.97 2.77 1.28
C ALA A 177 -6.33 3.01 0.63
N LEU A 178 -7.25 3.69 1.34
CA LEU A 178 -8.57 4.06 0.82
C LEU A 178 -8.48 5.01 -0.38
N GLY A 179 -7.68 6.06 -0.28
CA GLY A 179 -7.48 7.04 -1.36
C GLY A 179 -6.85 6.42 -2.60
N ALA A 180 -5.81 5.62 -2.40
CA ALA A 180 -5.15 4.85 -3.46
C ALA A 180 -6.12 3.87 -4.14
N ALA A 181 -6.90 3.11 -3.36
CA ALA A 181 -7.90 2.18 -3.89
C ALA A 181 -8.96 2.90 -4.72
N ALA A 182 -9.45 4.06 -4.26
CA ALA A 182 -10.40 4.87 -5.01
C ALA A 182 -9.83 5.42 -6.32
N VAL A 183 -8.59 5.92 -6.30
CA VAL A 183 -7.87 6.39 -7.51
C VAL A 183 -7.74 5.25 -8.52
N ARG A 184 -7.27 4.07 -8.09
CA ARG A 184 -7.14 2.89 -8.97
C ARG A 184 -8.48 2.46 -9.56
N ARG A 185 -9.52 2.37 -8.73
CA ARG A 185 -10.87 1.98 -9.17
C ARG A 185 -11.42 2.94 -10.21
N LYS A 186 -11.20 4.25 -10.02
CA LYS A 186 -11.79 5.28 -10.88
C LYS A 186 -11.03 5.49 -12.19
N PHE A 187 -9.69 5.51 -12.14
CA PHE A 187 -8.86 5.90 -13.28
C PHE A 187 -8.08 4.75 -13.91
N GLY A 188 -8.12 3.56 -13.31
CA GLY A 188 -7.51 2.35 -13.84
C GLY A 188 -6.01 2.24 -13.60
N ALA A 189 -5.38 1.29 -14.32
CA ALA A 189 -3.99 0.88 -14.09
C ALA A 189 -2.93 1.90 -14.53
N SER A 190 -3.29 2.87 -15.38
CA SER A 190 -2.41 3.96 -15.81
C SER A 190 -2.24 5.03 -14.74
N ALA A 191 -3.18 5.12 -13.79
CA ALA A 191 -3.10 6.12 -12.73
C ALA A 191 -1.88 5.87 -11.84
N ARG A 192 -1.15 6.95 -11.55
CA ARG A 192 -0.04 6.94 -10.60
C ARG A 192 -0.45 7.70 -9.36
N TYR A 193 0.03 7.27 -8.21
CA TYR A 193 -0.23 7.98 -6.97
C TYR A 193 0.91 7.79 -5.97
N VAL A 194 1.00 8.72 -5.04
CA VAL A 194 1.91 8.70 -3.90
C VAL A 194 1.22 9.26 -2.67
N ASN A 195 1.60 8.75 -1.51
CA ASN A 195 1.14 9.26 -0.23
C ASN A 195 1.75 10.66 0.03
N SER A 196 0.93 11.60 0.48
CA SER A 196 1.32 12.99 0.65
C SER A 196 0.73 13.58 1.93
N SER A 197 1.60 14.19 2.74
CA SER A 197 1.22 14.80 4.01
C SER A 197 2.13 15.95 4.39
N SER A 198 1.57 16.92 5.11
CA SER A 198 2.38 17.91 5.83
C SER A 198 3.13 17.28 6.99
N ARG A 199 4.20 17.93 7.47
CA ARG A 199 4.79 17.57 8.77
C ARG A 199 3.75 17.81 9.89
N PRO A 200 3.59 16.90 10.86
CA PRO A 200 2.68 17.11 11.96
C PRO A 200 3.18 18.24 12.87
N LEU A 201 2.27 19.06 13.37
CA LEU A 201 2.50 20.10 14.37
C LEU A 201 1.63 19.79 15.59
N ALA A 202 2.27 19.45 16.71
CA ALA A 202 1.57 19.02 17.93
C ALA A 202 0.56 17.88 17.69
N GLY A 203 0.93 16.89 16.86
CA GLY A 203 0.08 15.75 16.50
C GLY A 203 -0.95 16.02 15.39
N ASN A 204 -1.11 17.26 14.94
CA ASN A 204 -2.07 17.63 13.90
C ASN A 204 -1.39 17.89 12.56
N TYR A 205 -2.00 17.40 11.49
CA TYR A 205 -1.58 17.63 10.11
C TYR A 205 -2.32 18.83 9.51
N ARG A 206 -1.64 19.63 8.69
CA ARG A 206 -2.28 20.60 7.78
C ARG A 206 -3.08 19.88 6.70
N TYR A 207 -2.47 18.84 6.14
CA TYR A 207 -3.11 17.96 5.15
C TYR A 207 -2.50 16.55 5.20
N LEU A 208 -3.30 15.57 4.78
CA LEU A 208 -2.97 14.15 4.70
C LEU A 208 -3.80 13.53 3.56
N GLY A 209 -3.18 12.84 2.60
CA GLY A 209 -3.91 12.28 1.47
C GLY A 209 -3.05 11.70 0.36
N THR A 210 -3.62 11.58 -0.81
CA THR A 210 -3.00 10.93 -1.96
C THR A 210 -2.82 11.97 -3.07
N THR A 211 -1.57 12.22 -3.48
CA THR A 211 -1.29 12.93 -4.73
C THR A 211 -1.31 11.93 -5.87
N PHE A 212 -1.96 12.24 -6.97
CA PHE A 212 -2.13 11.33 -8.09
C PHE A 212 -2.11 12.02 -9.45
N SER A 213 -1.87 11.21 -10.47
CA SER A 213 -2.02 11.50 -11.89
C SER A 213 -3.05 10.54 -12.47
N VAL A 214 -3.94 11.04 -13.32
CA VAL A 214 -5.03 10.26 -13.92
C VAL A 214 -4.51 9.30 -15.00
N ASP A 215 -3.55 9.73 -15.81
CA ASP A 215 -3.05 9.04 -17.01
C ASP A 215 -1.57 8.64 -16.90
N GLY A 216 -0.98 8.78 -15.71
CA GLY A 216 0.40 8.42 -15.43
C GLY A 216 1.43 9.49 -15.79
N GLY A 217 0.97 10.65 -16.25
CA GLY A 217 1.76 11.85 -16.43
C GLY A 217 2.11 12.55 -15.11
N ASP A 218 2.03 13.88 -15.12
CA ASP A 218 2.38 14.69 -13.96
C ASP A 218 1.39 14.47 -12.81
N MET A 219 1.92 14.49 -11.59
CA MET A 219 1.14 14.43 -10.35
C MET A 219 0.41 15.78 -10.15
N ASP A 220 -0.74 15.92 -10.80
CA ASP A 220 -1.51 17.15 -10.97
C ASP A 220 -2.78 17.22 -10.10
N CYS A 221 -3.15 16.12 -9.45
CA CYS A 221 -4.34 16.00 -8.62
C CYS A 221 -4.01 15.49 -7.20
N TRP A 222 -4.83 15.83 -6.20
CA TRP A 222 -4.66 15.43 -4.81
C TRP A 222 -6.00 15.31 -4.14
N VAL A 223 -6.21 14.23 -3.38
CA VAL A 223 -7.42 13.99 -2.62
C VAL A 223 -7.06 13.60 -1.19
N GLY A 224 -7.74 14.17 -0.21
CA GLY A 224 -7.48 13.83 1.18
C GLY A 224 -8.07 14.80 2.18
N LEU A 225 -7.59 14.69 3.40
CA LEU A 225 -8.00 15.49 4.53
C LEU A 225 -7.18 16.77 4.62
N VAL A 226 -7.87 17.91 4.75
CA VAL A 226 -7.28 19.21 5.02
C VAL A 226 -7.81 19.73 6.35
N ASN A 227 -6.94 20.28 7.19
CA ASN A 227 -7.33 20.88 8.46
C ASN A 227 -8.18 22.13 8.23
N GLU A 228 -9.28 22.26 8.98
CA GLU A 228 -10.22 23.36 8.86
C GLU A 228 -9.63 24.70 9.36
N THR A 229 -8.75 24.66 10.36
CA THR A 229 -8.36 25.86 11.13
C THR A 229 -6.86 26.16 11.09
N VAL A 230 -6.52 27.43 11.31
CA VAL A 230 -5.18 27.87 11.71
C VAL A 230 -5.36 28.79 12.93
N PRO A 231 -4.88 28.44 14.13
CA PRO A 231 -4.09 27.24 14.49
C PRO A 231 -4.79 25.90 14.20
N LEU A 232 -4.00 24.84 13.98
CA LEU A 232 -4.50 23.52 13.61
C LEU A 232 -5.33 22.90 14.74
N GLY A 233 -6.45 22.29 14.40
CA GLY A 233 -7.32 21.56 15.33
C GLY A 233 -7.59 20.12 14.90
N GLU A 234 -8.55 19.47 15.55
CA GLU A 234 -8.97 18.08 15.25
C GLU A 234 -10.04 18.00 14.14
N HIS A 235 -10.27 19.09 13.42
CA HIS A 235 -11.36 19.19 12.45
C HIS A 235 -10.79 19.19 11.04
N TYR A 236 -11.21 18.19 10.27
CA TYR A 236 -10.72 17.94 8.92
C TYR A 236 -11.87 17.96 7.92
N HIS A 237 -11.57 18.43 6.71
CA HIS A 237 -12.45 18.38 5.55
C HIS A 237 -11.88 17.42 4.53
N LEU A 238 -12.73 16.61 3.91
CA LEU A 238 -12.32 15.85 2.72
C LEU A 238 -12.36 16.78 1.52
N MET A 239 -11.21 16.94 0.88
CA MET A 239 -11.01 17.86 -0.23
C MET A 239 -10.31 17.19 -1.39
N LEU A 240 -10.56 17.74 -2.57
CA LEU A 240 -9.90 17.39 -3.82
C LEU A 240 -9.35 18.68 -4.41
N ALA A 241 -8.14 18.60 -4.93
CA ALA A 241 -7.45 19.69 -5.58
C ALA A 241 -6.90 19.26 -6.93
N SER A 242 -6.76 20.20 -7.85
CA SER A 242 -6.05 20.03 -9.12
C SER A 242 -5.22 21.27 -9.44
N LYS A 243 -4.05 21.06 -10.04
CA LYS A 243 -3.19 22.14 -10.55
C LYS A 243 -3.78 22.80 -11.79
N GLU A 244 -4.39 22.02 -12.67
CA GLU A 244 -4.74 22.46 -14.03
C GLU A 244 -6.22 22.30 -14.36
N ARG A 245 -6.88 21.26 -13.84
CA ARG A 245 -8.24 20.90 -14.23
C ARG A 245 -9.26 21.62 -13.35
N PRO A 246 -10.21 22.37 -13.93
CA PRO A 246 -11.33 22.91 -13.17
C PRO A 246 -12.13 21.79 -12.50
N LEU A 247 -12.56 22.03 -11.26
CA LEU A 247 -13.32 21.08 -10.46
C LEU A 247 -14.79 21.53 -10.33
N ALA A 248 -15.71 20.57 -10.39
CA ALA A 248 -17.11 20.85 -10.08
C ALA A 248 -17.27 21.30 -8.61
N HIS A 249 -18.20 22.21 -8.35
CA HIS A 249 -18.46 22.77 -7.01
C HIS A 249 -17.20 23.37 -6.36
N SER A 250 -16.57 24.33 -7.05
CA SER A 250 -15.34 24.97 -6.59
C SER A 250 -15.50 25.62 -5.22
N THR A 251 -14.46 25.50 -4.40
CA THR A 251 -14.34 26.13 -3.08
C THR A 251 -13.06 26.98 -3.01
N ALA A 252 -12.98 27.87 -2.02
CA ALA A 252 -11.75 28.60 -1.77
C ALA A 252 -10.59 27.67 -1.39
N HIS A 253 -9.37 28.07 -1.73
CA HIS A 253 -8.12 27.41 -1.31
C HIS A 253 -8.04 27.38 0.23
N PRO A 254 -7.88 26.20 0.85
CA PRO A 254 -7.73 26.10 2.30
C PRO A 254 -6.51 26.85 2.85
N ARG A 255 -6.71 27.58 3.95
CA ARG A 255 -5.62 28.33 4.61
C ARG A 255 -4.51 27.40 5.13
N ALA A 256 -4.86 26.18 5.54
CA ALA A 256 -3.90 25.21 6.08
C ALA A 256 -2.84 24.79 5.04
N THR A 257 -3.18 24.82 3.74
CA THR A 257 -2.32 24.45 2.60
C THR A 257 -1.79 25.68 1.87
N GLY A 258 -1.63 26.83 2.54
CA GLY A 258 -1.29 28.12 1.90
C GLY A 258 0.04 28.15 1.12
N ASP A 259 0.90 27.15 1.27
CA ASP A 259 2.12 26.93 0.49
C ASP A 259 1.88 26.24 -0.87
N TRP A 260 0.67 25.72 -1.11
CA TRP A 260 0.33 25.01 -2.33
C TRP A 260 -0.02 25.96 -3.46
N LYS A 261 0.59 25.75 -4.63
CA LYS A 261 0.30 26.46 -5.89
C LYS A 261 -0.80 25.79 -6.71
N TRP A 262 -1.82 25.24 -6.06
CA TRP A 262 -2.87 24.46 -6.71
C TRP A 262 -4.09 25.33 -6.97
N ASN A 263 -4.51 25.40 -8.22
CA ASN A 263 -5.45 26.43 -8.69
C ASN A 263 -6.91 26.08 -8.43
N HIS A 264 -7.26 24.79 -8.38
CA HIS A 264 -8.64 24.34 -8.30
C HIS A 264 -8.85 23.48 -7.06
N TRP A 265 -9.90 23.79 -6.29
CA TRP A 265 -10.24 23.11 -5.04
C TRP A 265 -11.74 22.82 -4.97
N THR A 266 -12.10 21.68 -4.40
CA THR A 266 -13.47 21.32 -4.03
C THR A 266 -13.47 20.47 -2.76
N GLY A 267 -14.62 20.29 -2.11
CA GLY A 267 -14.72 19.44 -0.92
C GLY A 267 -16.14 18.97 -0.59
N LEU A 268 -16.23 17.91 0.23
CA LEU A 268 -17.49 17.36 0.76
C LEU A 268 -17.85 17.92 2.15
N GLY A 269 -17.09 18.91 2.62
CA GLY A 269 -17.26 19.50 3.94
C GLY A 269 -16.55 18.72 5.04
N ARG A 270 -16.95 18.99 6.28
CA ARG A 270 -16.30 18.46 7.48
C ARG A 270 -16.53 16.96 7.64
N VAL A 271 -15.45 16.24 7.97
CA VAL A 271 -15.47 14.81 8.25
C VAL A 271 -15.98 14.60 9.67
N VAL A 272 -17.25 14.22 9.77
CA VAL A 272 -17.93 13.87 11.03
C VAL A 272 -18.40 12.41 11.07
N ARG A 273 -18.22 11.69 9.96
CA ARG A 273 -18.50 10.27 9.79
C ARG A 273 -17.26 9.57 9.22
N PRO A 274 -17.13 8.24 9.36
CA PRO A 274 -16.08 7.50 8.70
C PRO A 274 -16.06 7.75 7.19
N LEU A 275 -14.87 7.89 6.63
CA LEU A 275 -14.65 7.99 5.19
C LEU A 275 -14.86 6.61 4.56
N THR A 276 -15.45 6.56 3.38
CA THR A 276 -15.72 5.30 2.67
C THR A 276 -15.33 5.41 1.20
N GLY A 277 -15.33 4.27 0.51
CA GLY A 277 -15.08 4.23 -0.93
C GLY A 277 -16.07 5.09 -1.71
N GLU A 278 -17.34 5.10 -1.31
CA GLU A 278 -18.40 5.88 -1.98
C GLU A 278 -18.17 7.39 -1.83
N VAL A 279 -17.73 7.83 -0.64
CA VAL A 279 -17.40 9.24 -0.38
C VAL A 279 -16.20 9.68 -1.25
N TYR A 280 -15.21 8.79 -1.42
CA TYR A 280 -14.10 9.03 -2.34
C TYR A 280 -14.55 9.04 -3.80
N ASP A 281 -15.44 8.14 -4.21
CA ASP A 281 -15.97 8.10 -5.58
C ASP A 281 -16.75 9.38 -5.92
N GLU A 282 -17.54 9.88 -4.96
CA GLU A 282 -18.27 11.14 -5.05
C GLU A 282 -17.32 12.32 -5.27
N ILE A 283 -16.32 12.50 -4.39
CA ILE A 283 -15.42 13.66 -4.50
C ILE A 283 -14.54 13.57 -5.75
N LEU A 284 -14.03 12.39 -6.08
CA LEU A 284 -13.26 12.18 -7.31
C LEU A 284 -14.14 12.38 -8.56
N GLY A 285 -15.45 12.18 -8.47
CA GLY A 285 -16.43 12.48 -9.52
C GLY A 285 -16.51 13.95 -9.93
N ARG A 286 -15.86 14.84 -9.18
CA ARG A 286 -15.76 16.27 -9.49
C ARG A 286 -14.59 16.62 -10.42
N LEU A 287 -13.70 15.66 -10.69
CA LEU A 287 -12.75 15.74 -11.80
C LEU A 287 -13.49 15.42 -13.10
N ALA A 288 -13.63 16.43 -13.95
CA ALA A 288 -14.18 16.30 -15.30
C ALA A 288 -13.16 15.67 -16.27
#